data_AF-A0A2E4EEE6-F1
#
_entry.id   AF-A0A2E4EEE6-F1
#
_cell.length_a   1.000
_cell.length_b   1.000
_cell.length_c   1.000
_cell.angle_alpha   90.00
_cell.angle_beta   90.00
_cell.angle_gamma   90.00
#
_symmetry.space_group_name_H-M   'P 1'
#
loop_
_entity.id
_entity.type
_entity.pdbx_description
1 polymer ?
#
loop_
_entity_poly.entity_id
_entity_poly.type
_entity_poly.pdbx_seq_one_letter_code
_entity_poly.pdbx_strand_id
1 'polypeptide(L)'
;MKKTNSTVKTIMIAALGLSLAGGVASCKKGCTDASATNYDSKAKKDDGSCIHAATGYESKLNDGSQTVLNADITSNVTLPGKEYTLSGGVHVKSGATLTIPAGATFKSDPNESIAYLLIEKGAKIMAEGTETSPIVFTSGTSTPKRGDWGGIILCGNAPVNGGSRTAEVGNVTYGGTDAADNSGILKYIRLEYTGNAINAEKEHNGFSFNGCGTGTVAEYLQVFMGGDDGFEWFGGTMNANYLISTGSKDDSFDWTYGWSGSGTNWYANQATDEGDRGIEGDNDSKNNSNSPYSSPNLSNVTLKGRGASAGTDGMKLREGTKGLFTNVKIMDFKDGIEVEHSQTCSNAAGGSLKLTDVTISGASKDWAVKSPANATDSVAAAGMLNTGVNGNGTGSADFWTGKSWVKSL
;
A
#
# COMPACT_ATOMS: atom_id res chain seq x y z
N MET A 1 3.21 105.57 -18.51
CA MET A 1 4.67 105.33 -18.66
C MET A 1 5.06 104.13 -17.82
N LYS A 2 5.92 103.27 -18.38
CA LYS A 2 6.67 102.13 -17.81
C LYS A 2 5.92 100.86 -17.38
N LYS A 3 6.41 99.77 -17.99
CA LYS A 3 6.16 98.32 -17.81
C LYS A 3 6.71 97.83 -16.47
N THR A 4 6.15 96.73 -15.95
CA THR A 4 6.85 95.42 -15.81
C THR A 4 5.91 94.27 -15.45
N ASN A 5 6.17 93.13 -16.09
CA ASN A 5 5.57 91.80 -15.94
C ASN A 5 6.13 91.02 -14.73
N SER A 6 5.37 90.03 -14.25
CA SER A 6 5.88 88.67 -13.92
C SER A 6 4.72 87.73 -13.46
N THR A 7 4.27 86.77 -14.29
CA THR A 7 4.56 85.29 -14.29
C THR A 7 3.68 84.48 -13.30
N VAL A 8 2.61 83.75 -13.73
CA VAL A 8 2.54 82.27 -14.08
C VAL A 8 2.21 81.40 -12.84
N LYS A 9 1.41 80.30 -12.79
CA LYS A 9 0.95 79.24 -13.73
C LYS A 9 -0.30 78.50 -13.18
N THR A 10 -1.21 78.15 -14.09
CA THR A 10 -1.93 76.86 -14.28
C THR A 10 -2.69 76.15 -13.15
N ILE A 11 -4.00 76.01 -13.35
CA ILE A 11 -4.82 74.86 -12.95
C ILE A 11 -5.54 74.34 -14.21
N MET A 12 -5.32 73.07 -14.54
CA MET A 12 -6.15 72.29 -15.48
C MET A 12 -7.34 71.67 -14.72
N ILE A 13 -8.48 71.52 -15.38
CA ILE A 13 -9.18 70.23 -15.56
C ILE A 13 -10.27 70.44 -16.61
N ALA A 14 -10.24 69.59 -17.64
CA ALA A 14 -11.22 69.52 -18.70
C ALA A 14 -11.61 68.05 -18.95
N ALA A 15 -12.85 67.91 -19.42
CA ALA A 15 -13.41 66.86 -20.26
C ALA A 15 -14.01 65.59 -19.60
N LEU A 16 -15.34 65.57 -19.73
CA LEU A 16 -16.26 64.43 -19.75
C LEU A 16 -15.75 63.25 -20.59
N GLY A 17 -16.04 62.05 -20.09
CA GLY A 17 -16.10 60.82 -20.88
C GLY A 17 -16.26 59.62 -19.96
N LEU A 18 -17.51 59.25 -19.62
CA LEU A 18 -17.76 57.97 -18.97
C LEU A 18 -18.74 57.13 -19.79
N SER A 19 -18.18 56.04 -20.27
CA SER A 19 -18.76 54.96 -21.04
C SER A 19 -19.85 54.22 -20.27
N LEU A 20 -20.89 53.82 -20.99
CA LEU A 20 -21.91 52.90 -20.54
C LEU A 20 -21.30 51.49 -20.49
N ALA A 21 -20.82 51.06 -19.34
CA ALA A 21 -20.42 49.67 -19.10
C ALA A 21 -21.68 48.82 -18.89
N GLY A 22 -22.25 48.30 -19.98
CA GLY A 22 -23.20 47.21 -19.91
C GLY A 22 -22.50 45.97 -19.35
N GLY A 23 -22.78 45.65 -18.09
CA GLY A 23 -22.31 44.43 -17.46
C GLY A 23 -22.87 43.22 -18.20
N VAL A 24 -22.06 42.61 -19.07
CA VAL A 24 -22.30 41.24 -19.50
C VAL A 24 -22.07 40.36 -18.27
N ALA A 25 -23.16 40.02 -17.59
CA ALA A 25 -23.14 38.99 -16.57
C ALA A 25 -22.60 37.71 -17.23
N SER A 26 -21.32 37.41 -16.97
CA SER A 26 -20.68 36.19 -17.46
C SER A 26 -21.54 35.02 -17.00
N CYS A 27 -22.10 34.30 -17.97
CA CYS A 27 -22.94 33.15 -17.74
C CYS A 27 -22.11 32.10 -16.98
N LYS A 28 -22.47 31.82 -15.73
CA LYS A 28 -21.78 30.79 -14.94
C LYS A 28 -21.83 29.47 -15.70
N LYS A 29 -20.65 28.94 -15.99
CA LYS A 29 -20.46 27.64 -16.63
C LYS A 29 -20.29 26.56 -15.56
N GLY A 30 -20.75 25.36 -15.89
CA GLY A 30 -20.70 24.17 -15.03
C GLY A 30 -21.68 23.14 -15.57
N CYS A 31 -21.68 21.93 -15.00
CA CYS A 31 -22.60 20.89 -15.43
C CYS A 31 -24.06 21.32 -15.26
N THR A 32 -24.82 21.33 -16.36
CA THR A 32 -26.25 21.69 -16.36
C THR A 32 -27.19 20.49 -16.30
N ASP A 33 -26.67 19.26 -16.28
CA ASP A 33 -27.47 18.04 -16.24
C ASP A 33 -27.82 17.67 -14.79
N ALA A 34 -29.11 17.69 -14.46
CA ALA A 34 -29.62 17.38 -13.12
C ALA A 34 -29.42 15.91 -12.69
N SER A 35 -29.07 15.02 -13.62
CA SER A 35 -28.74 13.62 -13.36
C SER A 35 -27.24 13.37 -13.11
N ALA A 36 -26.39 14.38 -13.30
CA ALA A 36 -24.98 14.31 -13.01
C ALA A 36 -24.70 14.50 -11.50
N THR A 37 -23.70 13.78 -10.98
CA THR A 37 -23.25 13.87 -9.58
C THR A 37 -22.65 15.23 -9.25
N ASN A 38 -22.17 15.97 -10.25
CA ASN A 38 -21.64 17.33 -10.10
C ASN A 38 -22.56 18.41 -10.72
N TYR A 39 -23.87 18.15 -10.79
CA TYR A 39 -24.86 19.12 -11.23
C TYR A 39 -24.74 20.46 -10.48
N ASP A 40 -24.65 21.57 -11.22
CA ASP A 40 -24.67 22.93 -10.67
C ASP A 40 -25.96 23.65 -11.09
N SER A 41 -26.91 23.77 -10.16
CA SER A 41 -28.17 24.49 -10.39
C SER A 41 -28.01 25.98 -10.71
N LYS A 42 -26.81 26.55 -10.51
CA LYS A 42 -26.48 27.94 -10.86
C LYS A 42 -25.80 28.04 -12.23
N ALA A 43 -25.37 26.93 -12.83
CA ALA A 43 -24.83 26.93 -14.18
C ALA A 43 -25.94 27.18 -15.19
N LYS A 44 -25.71 28.14 -16.09
CA LYS A 44 -26.66 28.50 -17.16
C LYS A 44 -26.16 28.08 -18.54
N LYS A 45 -24.93 27.53 -18.61
CA LYS A 45 -24.33 26.98 -19.82
C LYS A 45 -23.44 25.81 -19.47
N ASP A 46 -23.67 24.68 -20.11
CA ASP A 46 -22.83 23.50 -19.96
C ASP A 46 -21.40 23.77 -20.44
N ASP A 47 -20.42 23.27 -19.70
CA ASP A 47 -19.00 23.28 -20.05
C ASP A 47 -18.43 21.88 -20.32
N GLY A 48 -19.28 20.86 -20.35
CA GLY A 48 -18.88 19.47 -20.59
C GLY A 48 -18.29 18.79 -19.35
N SER A 49 -18.42 19.40 -18.17
CA SER A 49 -17.92 18.83 -16.92
C SER A 49 -18.84 17.78 -16.29
N CYS A 50 -20.02 17.48 -16.85
CA CYS A 50 -20.98 16.56 -16.23
C CYS A 50 -20.41 15.17 -15.96
N ILE A 51 -20.44 14.77 -14.69
CA ILE A 51 -20.05 13.45 -14.20
C ILE A 51 -21.34 12.69 -13.94
N HIS A 52 -21.61 11.63 -14.68
CA HIS A 52 -22.72 10.73 -14.39
C HIS A 52 -22.20 9.54 -13.61
N ALA A 53 -22.98 9.05 -12.63
CA ALA A 53 -22.83 7.66 -12.23
C ALA A 53 -22.97 6.83 -13.52
N ALA A 54 -22.01 5.96 -13.81
CA ALA A 54 -22.02 5.19 -15.05
C ALA A 54 -23.22 4.25 -15.03
N THR A 55 -24.39 4.71 -15.49
CA THR A 55 -25.62 3.95 -15.40
C THR A 55 -25.45 2.67 -16.21
N GLY A 56 -25.47 1.54 -15.51
CA GLY A 56 -25.29 0.21 -16.08
C GLY A 56 -23.84 -0.24 -16.29
N TYR A 57 -22.84 0.47 -15.76
CA TYR A 57 -21.46 -0.05 -15.75
C TYR A 57 -21.36 -1.36 -14.97
N GLU A 58 -21.84 -1.39 -13.74
CA GLU A 58 -21.85 -2.61 -12.92
C GLU A 58 -22.74 -3.69 -13.53
N SER A 59 -23.87 -3.35 -14.17
CA SER A 59 -24.70 -4.35 -14.86
C SER A 59 -23.97 -4.98 -16.04
N LYS A 60 -23.20 -4.19 -16.80
CA LYS A 60 -22.38 -4.69 -17.92
C LYS A 60 -21.19 -5.53 -17.46
N LEU A 61 -20.60 -5.20 -16.30
CA LEU A 61 -19.60 -6.06 -15.67
C LEU A 61 -20.22 -7.40 -15.23
N ASN A 62 -21.41 -7.36 -14.62
CA ASN A 62 -22.13 -8.55 -14.15
C ASN A 62 -22.58 -9.49 -15.28
N ASP A 63 -23.04 -8.95 -16.41
CA ASP A 63 -23.46 -9.76 -17.57
C ASP A 63 -22.30 -10.13 -18.51
N GLY A 64 -21.09 -9.59 -18.26
CA GLY A 64 -19.88 -9.86 -19.03
C GLY A 64 -19.79 -9.11 -20.36
N SER A 65 -20.74 -8.22 -20.68
CA SER A 65 -20.64 -7.34 -21.85
C SER A 65 -19.57 -6.26 -21.71
N GLN A 66 -19.07 -6.04 -20.49
CA GLN A 66 -17.90 -5.22 -20.20
C GLN A 66 -16.84 -6.05 -19.46
N THR A 67 -15.61 -6.02 -19.97
CA THR A 67 -14.43 -6.66 -19.38
C THR A 67 -13.33 -5.66 -19.02
N VAL A 68 -13.56 -4.37 -19.25
CA VAL A 68 -12.66 -3.28 -18.85
C VAL A 68 -13.20 -2.66 -17.56
N LEU A 69 -12.43 -2.75 -16.48
CA LEU A 69 -12.68 -2.04 -15.24
C LEU A 69 -12.00 -0.67 -15.33
N ASN A 70 -12.80 0.37 -15.52
CA ASN A 70 -12.32 1.73 -15.78
C ASN A 70 -13.11 2.84 -15.07
N ALA A 71 -13.90 2.47 -14.07
CA ALA A 71 -14.67 3.37 -13.23
C ALA A 71 -14.89 2.77 -11.84
N ASP A 72 -15.22 3.63 -10.88
CA ASP A 72 -15.61 3.23 -9.53
C ASP A 72 -16.77 2.22 -9.55
N ILE A 73 -16.67 1.20 -8.71
CA ILE A 73 -17.69 0.18 -8.47
C ILE A 73 -18.50 0.61 -7.25
N THR A 74 -19.72 1.08 -7.50
CA THR A 74 -20.61 1.67 -6.48
C THR A 74 -21.70 0.71 -5.99
N SER A 75 -21.84 -0.44 -6.63
CA SER A 75 -22.77 -1.51 -6.26
C SER A 75 -22.13 -2.88 -6.46
N ASN A 76 -22.78 -3.93 -5.96
CA ASN A 76 -22.22 -5.28 -6.02
C ASN A 76 -22.00 -5.74 -7.47
N VAL A 77 -20.80 -6.24 -7.73
CA VAL A 77 -20.38 -6.82 -9.00
C VAL A 77 -19.88 -8.24 -8.76
N THR A 78 -20.38 -9.18 -9.54
CA THR A 78 -19.84 -10.53 -9.70
C THR A 78 -19.39 -10.68 -11.14
N LEU A 79 -18.07 -10.76 -11.32
CA LEU A 79 -17.45 -10.91 -12.62
C LEU A 79 -17.70 -12.33 -13.18
N PRO A 80 -18.30 -12.50 -14.37
CA PRO A 80 -18.65 -13.83 -14.91
C PRO A 80 -17.56 -14.47 -15.76
N GLY A 81 -16.58 -13.69 -16.21
CA GLY A 81 -15.51 -14.06 -17.13
C GLY A 81 -14.17 -14.30 -16.44
N LYS A 82 -13.14 -14.50 -17.27
CA LYS A 82 -11.78 -14.82 -16.80
C LYS A 82 -10.71 -13.85 -17.27
N GLU A 83 -11.01 -12.94 -18.18
CA GLU A 83 -10.01 -12.01 -18.73
C GLU A 83 -10.56 -10.59 -18.64
N TYR A 84 -9.79 -9.71 -18.02
CA TYR A 84 -10.17 -8.35 -17.72
C TYR A 84 -9.02 -7.38 -17.99
N THR A 85 -9.37 -6.15 -18.32
CA THR A 85 -8.42 -5.03 -18.35
C THR A 85 -8.71 -4.11 -17.18
N LEU A 86 -7.67 -3.75 -16.41
CA LEU A 86 -7.73 -2.75 -15.36
C LEU A 86 -7.18 -1.43 -15.90
N SER A 87 -8.01 -0.40 -15.97
CA SER A 87 -7.71 0.86 -16.65
C SER A 87 -7.96 2.02 -15.69
N GLY A 88 -6.88 2.68 -15.26
CA GLY A 88 -6.94 3.70 -14.21
C GLY A 88 -7.10 3.15 -12.78
N GLY A 89 -7.27 4.08 -11.83
CA GLY A 89 -7.54 3.75 -10.44
C GLY A 89 -8.99 3.34 -10.23
N VAL A 90 -9.24 2.05 -10.03
CA VAL A 90 -10.60 1.51 -9.83
C VAL A 90 -10.86 1.38 -8.34
N HIS A 91 -11.85 2.12 -7.84
CA HIS A 91 -12.26 2.04 -6.44
C HIS A 91 -13.52 1.19 -6.28
N VAL A 92 -13.52 0.24 -5.36
CA VAL A 92 -14.74 -0.39 -4.85
C VAL A 92 -15.22 0.43 -3.66
N LYS A 93 -16.35 1.10 -3.83
CA LYS A 93 -16.86 2.10 -2.87
C LYS A 93 -17.53 1.43 -1.68
N SER A 94 -17.59 2.16 -0.57
CA SER A 94 -18.24 1.71 0.67
C SER A 94 -19.65 1.15 0.40
N GLY A 95 -19.94 -0.03 0.95
CA GLY A 95 -21.20 -0.74 0.74
C GLY A 95 -21.25 -1.64 -0.51
N ALA A 96 -20.31 -1.52 -1.44
CA ALA A 96 -20.19 -2.39 -2.60
C ALA A 96 -19.27 -3.59 -2.34
N THR A 97 -19.52 -4.68 -3.06
CA THR A 97 -18.69 -5.90 -3.07
C THR A 97 -18.27 -6.24 -4.49
N LEU A 98 -16.97 -6.39 -4.72
CA LEU A 98 -16.42 -6.94 -5.96
C LEU A 98 -16.11 -8.43 -5.77
N THR A 99 -16.77 -9.30 -6.52
CA THR A 99 -16.54 -10.75 -6.52
C THR A 99 -15.81 -11.16 -7.79
N ILE A 100 -14.64 -11.78 -7.61
CA ILE A 100 -13.72 -12.20 -8.68
C ILE A 100 -13.67 -13.73 -8.71
N PRO A 101 -14.03 -14.38 -9.83
CA PRO A 101 -14.01 -15.83 -9.93
C PRO A 101 -12.58 -16.37 -9.99
N ALA A 102 -12.40 -17.60 -9.52
CA ALA A 102 -11.13 -18.32 -9.65
C ALA A 102 -10.67 -18.40 -11.12
N GLY A 103 -9.37 -18.23 -11.34
CA GLY A 103 -8.76 -18.25 -12.67
C GLY A 103 -8.98 -16.98 -13.49
N ALA A 104 -9.44 -15.88 -12.87
CA ALA A 104 -9.49 -14.59 -13.53
C ALA A 104 -8.08 -13.98 -13.69
N THR A 105 -7.85 -13.37 -14.84
CA THR A 105 -6.65 -12.62 -15.21
C THR A 105 -7.03 -11.16 -15.44
N PHE A 106 -6.30 -10.24 -14.82
CA PHE A 106 -6.40 -8.81 -15.03
C PHE A 106 -5.09 -8.30 -15.62
N LYS A 107 -5.19 -7.55 -16.71
CA LYS A 107 -4.05 -6.85 -17.31
C LYS A 107 -4.21 -5.35 -17.14
N SER A 108 -3.18 -4.65 -16.67
CA SER A 108 -3.20 -3.19 -16.65
C SER A 108 -3.32 -2.62 -18.06
N ASP A 109 -4.02 -1.50 -18.24
CA ASP A 109 -4.06 -0.79 -19.52
C ASP A 109 -2.73 -0.05 -19.72
N PRO A 110 -1.92 -0.40 -20.74
CA PRO A 110 -0.61 0.23 -20.95
C PRO A 110 -0.71 1.67 -21.47
N ASN A 111 -1.91 2.17 -21.78
CA ASN A 111 -2.13 3.51 -22.33
C ASN A 111 -2.68 4.52 -21.31
N GLU A 112 -2.97 4.07 -20.09
CA GLU A 112 -3.51 4.93 -19.03
C GLU A 112 -2.43 5.38 -18.05
N SER A 113 -2.74 6.45 -17.32
CA SER A 113 -1.77 7.12 -16.46
C SER A 113 -1.25 6.21 -15.33
N ILE A 114 -2.11 5.53 -14.56
CA ILE A 114 -1.72 4.48 -13.58
C ILE A 114 -2.93 3.56 -13.29
N ALA A 115 -2.80 2.25 -13.49
CA ALA A 115 -3.83 1.26 -13.13
C ALA A 115 -3.64 0.72 -11.70
N TYR A 116 -4.69 0.68 -10.87
CA TYR A 116 -4.66 0.03 -9.55
C TYR A 116 -6.08 -0.35 -9.09
N LEU A 117 -6.18 -1.25 -8.11
CA LEU A 117 -7.46 -1.62 -7.49
C LEU A 117 -7.45 -1.21 -6.02
N LEU A 118 -8.41 -0.37 -5.64
CA LEU A 118 -8.57 0.10 -4.27
C LEU A 118 -9.92 -0.34 -3.71
N ILE A 119 -9.92 -0.99 -2.55
CA ILE A 119 -11.10 -1.37 -1.80
C ILE A 119 -11.27 -0.38 -0.66
N GLU A 120 -12.28 0.48 -0.73
CA GLU A 120 -12.48 1.52 0.29
C GLU A 120 -13.03 0.94 1.60
N LYS A 121 -12.85 1.70 2.68
CA LYS A 121 -13.41 1.37 3.99
C LYS A 121 -14.93 1.10 3.91
N GLY A 122 -15.33 -0.09 4.35
CA GLY A 122 -16.72 -0.56 4.29
C GLY A 122 -17.13 -1.21 2.97
N ALA A 123 -16.23 -1.30 1.98
CA ALA A 123 -16.37 -2.12 0.79
C ALA A 123 -15.77 -3.52 1.01
N LYS A 124 -16.01 -4.44 0.07
CA LYS A 124 -15.45 -5.79 0.12
C LYS A 124 -14.90 -6.26 -1.22
N ILE A 125 -13.87 -7.10 -1.14
CA ILE A 125 -13.40 -7.93 -2.25
C ILE A 125 -13.58 -9.42 -1.90
N MET A 126 -14.18 -10.19 -2.81
CA MET A 126 -14.33 -11.64 -2.69
C MET A 126 -13.56 -12.29 -3.84
N ALA A 127 -12.26 -12.52 -3.64
CA ALA A 127 -11.33 -13.02 -4.64
C ALA A 127 -10.70 -14.33 -4.16
N GLU A 128 -11.35 -15.43 -4.51
CA GLU A 128 -10.99 -16.78 -4.07
C GLU A 128 -10.53 -17.64 -5.25
N GLY A 129 -9.25 -17.52 -5.61
CA GLY A 129 -8.59 -18.44 -6.52
C GLY A 129 -8.38 -19.82 -5.90
N THR A 130 -7.74 -20.70 -6.66
CA THR A 130 -7.31 -22.02 -6.20
C THR A 130 -5.87 -22.31 -6.65
N GLU A 131 -5.22 -23.31 -6.07
CA GLU A 131 -3.86 -23.74 -6.47
C GLU A 131 -3.74 -24.04 -7.98
N THR A 132 -4.82 -24.55 -8.59
CA THR A 132 -4.88 -24.89 -10.03
C THR A 132 -5.52 -23.80 -10.89
N SER A 133 -6.10 -22.77 -10.28
CA SER A 133 -6.74 -21.65 -10.97
C SER A 133 -6.60 -20.38 -10.12
N PRO A 134 -5.37 -19.85 -9.98
CA PRO A 134 -5.14 -18.63 -9.22
C PRO A 134 -5.76 -17.44 -9.94
N ILE A 135 -6.05 -16.38 -9.19
CA ILE A 135 -6.37 -15.08 -9.76
C ILE A 135 -5.03 -14.37 -10.04
N VAL A 136 -4.87 -13.81 -11.24
CA VAL A 136 -3.62 -13.16 -11.65
C VAL A 136 -3.89 -11.72 -12.03
N PHE A 137 -3.14 -10.79 -11.44
CA PHE A 137 -3.07 -9.41 -11.90
C PHE A 137 -1.67 -9.17 -12.44
N THR A 138 -1.54 -8.63 -13.65
CA THR A 138 -0.25 -8.48 -14.33
C THR A 138 -0.24 -7.27 -15.27
N SER A 139 0.94 -6.96 -15.81
CA SER A 139 1.10 -5.91 -16.81
C SER A 139 0.35 -6.22 -18.10
N GLY A 140 -0.27 -5.20 -18.71
CA GLY A 140 -0.75 -5.30 -20.09
C GLY A 140 0.27 -4.93 -21.17
N THR A 141 1.52 -4.62 -20.80
CA THR A 141 2.59 -4.39 -21.77
C THR A 141 3.10 -5.71 -22.38
N SER A 142 3.69 -5.66 -23.56
CA SER A 142 4.31 -6.83 -24.21
C SER A 142 5.64 -7.26 -23.58
N THR A 143 6.27 -6.35 -22.81
CA THR A 143 7.51 -6.59 -22.09
C THR A 143 7.32 -6.09 -20.65
N PRO A 144 6.72 -6.91 -19.77
CA PRO A 144 6.40 -6.51 -18.41
C PRO A 144 7.60 -6.00 -17.61
N LYS A 145 7.40 -4.91 -16.87
CA LYS A 145 8.40 -4.31 -15.98
C LYS A 145 7.79 -3.96 -14.64
N ARG A 146 8.62 -4.03 -13.60
CA ARG A 146 8.25 -3.56 -12.26
C ARG A 146 7.72 -2.12 -12.35
N GLY A 147 6.60 -1.84 -11.70
CA GLY A 147 5.92 -0.55 -11.74
C GLY A 147 5.01 -0.30 -12.94
N ASP A 148 4.74 -1.31 -13.77
CA ASP A 148 3.77 -1.20 -14.88
C ASP A 148 2.33 -0.94 -14.40
N TRP A 149 2.04 -1.19 -13.13
CA TRP A 149 0.78 -0.84 -12.47
C TRP A 149 0.98 -0.74 -10.95
N GLY A 150 -0.03 -0.21 -10.27
CA GLY A 150 0.03 0.12 -8.85
C GLY A 150 0.11 -1.11 -7.96
N GLY A 151 -1.00 -1.82 -7.81
CA GLY A 151 -1.15 -2.92 -6.87
C GLY A 151 -2.59 -3.05 -6.38
N ILE A 152 -2.80 -3.80 -5.30
CA ILE A 152 -4.09 -3.91 -4.62
C ILE A 152 -4.00 -3.25 -3.24
N ILE A 153 -4.90 -2.29 -3.01
CA ILE A 153 -4.98 -1.52 -1.77
C ILE A 153 -6.29 -1.86 -1.06
N LEU A 154 -6.24 -2.37 0.17
CA LEU A 154 -7.43 -2.62 0.99
C LEU A 154 -7.45 -1.65 2.17
N CYS A 155 -8.53 -0.87 2.30
CA CYS A 155 -8.77 0.03 3.42
C CYS A 155 -9.85 -0.55 4.34
N GLY A 156 -9.50 -0.79 5.60
CA GLY A 156 -10.39 -1.33 6.62
C GLY A 156 -10.72 -0.36 7.76
N ASN A 157 -11.49 -0.86 8.71
CA ASN A 157 -11.98 -0.14 9.89
C ASN A 157 -11.30 -0.57 11.22
N ALA A 158 -10.22 -1.34 11.15
CA ALA A 158 -9.50 -1.80 12.33
C ALA A 158 -8.61 -0.72 12.95
N PRO A 159 -8.23 -0.86 14.24
CA PRO A 159 -7.39 0.13 14.91
C PRO A 159 -6.05 0.38 14.23
N VAL A 160 -5.67 1.65 14.17
CA VAL A 160 -4.36 2.13 13.67
C VAL A 160 -3.84 3.20 14.62
N ASN A 161 -2.55 3.48 14.58
CA ASN A 161 -1.98 4.61 15.32
C ASN A 161 -2.72 5.91 14.99
N GLY A 162 -3.18 6.63 16.02
CA GLY A 162 -3.95 7.88 15.83
C GLY A 162 -5.43 7.69 15.48
N GLY A 163 -5.92 6.45 15.41
CA GLY A 163 -7.35 6.12 15.25
C GLY A 163 -7.89 6.17 13.83
N SER A 164 -7.40 7.09 12.99
CA SER A 164 -7.71 7.15 11.55
C SER A 164 -6.57 7.79 10.78
N ARG A 165 -6.37 7.35 9.54
CA ARG A 165 -5.31 7.82 8.64
C ARG A 165 -5.83 7.91 7.19
N THR A 166 -5.05 8.57 6.34
CA THR A 166 -5.31 8.65 4.90
C THR A 166 -4.34 7.72 4.17
N ALA A 167 -4.87 6.88 3.28
CA ALA A 167 -4.07 5.99 2.44
C ALA A 167 -3.15 6.81 1.53
N GLU A 168 -1.99 6.25 1.21
CA GLU A 168 -1.00 6.92 0.37
C GLU A 168 -1.49 7.10 -1.08
N VAL A 169 -2.36 6.19 -1.50
CA VAL A 169 -3.03 6.14 -2.80
C VAL A 169 -4.52 6.48 -2.65
N GLY A 170 -5.08 7.15 -3.65
CA GLY A 170 -6.53 7.33 -3.79
C GLY A 170 -7.17 8.37 -2.86
N ASN A 171 -6.42 8.96 -1.91
CA ASN A 171 -6.92 9.97 -0.97
C ASN A 171 -8.15 9.52 -0.17
N VAL A 172 -8.15 8.25 0.24
CA VAL A 172 -9.22 7.63 1.04
C VAL A 172 -8.80 7.45 2.49
N THR A 173 -9.77 7.40 3.40
CA THR A 173 -9.50 7.20 4.82
C THR A 173 -9.60 5.73 5.20
N TYR A 174 -8.77 5.31 6.15
CA TYR A 174 -8.79 3.99 6.78
C TYR A 174 -8.60 4.10 8.29
N GLY A 175 -8.72 2.96 8.96
CA GLY A 175 -8.59 2.85 10.41
C GLY A 175 -9.90 3.16 11.13
N GLY A 176 -10.03 2.64 12.35
CA GLY A 176 -11.22 2.84 13.18
C GLY A 176 -11.12 2.06 14.48
N THR A 177 -12.25 1.53 14.94
CA THR A 177 -12.33 0.85 16.25
C THR A 177 -12.68 -0.63 16.14
N ASP A 178 -12.90 -1.15 14.93
CA ASP A 178 -13.37 -2.52 14.73
C ASP A 178 -12.21 -3.48 14.42
N ALA A 179 -11.61 -4.06 15.45
CA ALA A 179 -10.56 -5.06 15.29
C ALA A 179 -11.02 -6.33 14.54
N ALA A 180 -12.33 -6.55 14.41
CA ALA A 180 -12.90 -7.66 13.66
C ALA A 180 -13.39 -7.25 12.26
N ASP A 181 -13.03 -6.05 11.78
CA ASP A 181 -13.40 -5.55 10.46
C ASP A 181 -13.12 -6.61 9.37
N ASN A 182 -14.05 -6.71 8.43
CA ASN A 182 -14.03 -7.68 7.35
C ASN A 182 -14.12 -6.97 6.00
N SER A 183 -12.96 -6.78 5.39
CA SER A 183 -12.77 -6.20 4.06
C SER A 183 -12.85 -7.26 2.94
N GLY A 184 -13.11 -8.52 3.27
CA GLY A 184 -13.34 -9.62 2.34
C GLY A 184 -12.29 -10.73 2.37
N ILE A 185 -12.14 -11.41 1.23
CA ILE A 185 -11.27 -12.59 1.05
C ILE A 185 -10.34 -12.38 -0.13
N LEU A 186 -9.05 -12.61 0.10
CA LEU A 186 -7.98 -12.69 -0.88
C LEU A 186 -7.33 -14.07 -0.73
N LYS A 187 -7.51 -14.95 -1.72
CA LYS A 187 -6.96 -16.31 -1.67
C LYS A 187 -6.43 -16.78 -3.02
N TYR A 188 -5.21 -17.35 -3.05
CA TYR A 188 -4.54 -17.79 -4.29
C TYR A 188 -4.51 -16.68 -5.36
N ILE A 189 -3.89 -15.57 -5.00
CA ILE A 189 -3.76 -14.39 -5.88
C ILE A 189 -2.30 -14.13 -6.15
N ARG A 190 -1.97 -13.86 -7.41
CA ARG A 190 -0.63 -13.46 -7.83
C ARG A 190 -0.68 -12.07 -8.46
N LEU A 191 0.05 -11.13 -7.86
CA LEU A 191 0.29 -9.81 -8.43
C LEU A 191 1.67 -9.81 -9.07
N GLU A 192 1.75 -9.47 -10.33
CA GLU A 192 2.99 -9.44 -11.09
C GLU A 192 3.27 -8.02 -11.54
N TYR A 193 4.49 -7.52 -11.33
CA TYR A 193 4.95 -6.24 -11.87
C TYR A 193 4.23 -5.00 -11.33
N THR A 194 3.79 -5.05 -10.06
CA THR A 194 3.27 -3.91 -9.28
C THR A 194 4.36 -2.88 -9.00
N GLY A 195 4.08 -1.82 -8.23
CA GLY A 195 5.13 -0.92 -7.74
C GLY A 195 5.24 0.42 -8.46
N ASN A 196 4.14 0.99 -8.94
CA ASN A 196 4.20 2.22 -9.74
C ASN A 196 4.50 3.45 -8.86
N ALA A 197 5.51 4.23 -9.24
CA ALA A 197 5.87 5.47 -8.56
C ALA A 197 4.81 6.57 -8.74
N ILE A 198 4.28 7.11 -7.64
CA ILE A 198 3.29 8.20 -7.65
C ILE A 198 3.99 9.54 -7.84
N ASN A 199 5.07 9.74 -7.08
CA ASN A 199 5.94 10.90 -7.13
C ASN A 199 7.30 10.53 -6.51
N ALA A 200 8.20 11.49 -6.35
CA ALA A 200 9.55 11.24 -5.85
C ALA A 200 9.62 10.74 -4.38
N GLU A 201 8.51 10.82 -3.63
CA GLU A 201 8.43 10.46 -2.21
C GLU A 201 7.42 9.33 -1.92
N LYS A 202 6.62 8.91 -2.92
CA LYS A 202 5.54 7.95 -2.72
C LYS A 202 5.41 7.02 -3.91
N GLU A 203 5.24 5.75 -3.62
CA GLU A 203 5.11 4.69 -4.60
C GLU A 203 3.94 3.76 -4.19
N HIS A 204 3.47 2.90 -5.09
CA HIS A 204 2.49 1.86 -4.76
C HIS A 204 3.23 0.59 -4.36
N ASN A 205 2.62 -0.25 -3.53
CA ASN A 205 3.18 -1.57 -3.17
C ASN A 205 2.52 -2.70 -3.97
N GLY A 206 2.95 -3.94 -3.74
CA GLY A 206 2.20 -5.11 -4.20
C GLY A 206 0.81 -5.17 -3.56
N PHE A 207 0.76 -5.60 -2.30
CA PHE A 207 -0.45 -5.52 -1.48
C PHE A 207 -0.27 -4.49 -0.36
N SER A 208 -1.16 -3.49 -0.29
CA SER A 208 -1.21 -2.54 0.82
C SER A 208 -2.44 -2.81 1.68
N PHE A 209 -2.22 -3.21 2.94
CA PHE A 209 -3.27 -3.49 3.90
C PHE A 209 -3.40 -2.36 4.92
N ASN A 210 -4.33 -1.46 4.65
CA ASN A 210 -4.54 -0.26 5.44
C ASN A 210 -5.62 -0.50 6.50
N GLY A 211 -5.25 -0.73 7.76
CA GLY A 211 -6.20 -0.87 8.87
C GLY A 211 -7.21 -2.00 8.69
N CYS A 212 -6.80 -3.13 8.10
CA CYS A 212 -7.66 -4.31 7.91
C CYS A 212 -7.81 -5.12 9.22
N GLY A 213 -9.00 -5.68 9.45
CA GLY A 213 -9.33 -6.42 10.67
C GLY A 213 -9.14 -7.93 10.56
N THR A 214 -9.29 -8.63 11.69
CA THR A 214 -9.22 -10.10 11.78
C THR A 214 -10.32 -10.83 11.01
N GLY A 215 -11.38 -10.14 10.59
CA GLY A 215 -12.42 -10.70 9.74
C GLY A 215 -12.03 -10.80 8.26
N THR A 216 -10.95 -10.12 7.84
CA THR A 216 -10.39 -10.19 6.48
C THR A 216 -9.48 -11.41 6.34
N VAL A 217 -9.64 -12.15 5.24
CA VAL A 217 -8.80 -13.33 4.93
C VAL A 217 -7.77 -12.96 3.86
N ALA A 218 -6.49 -13.19 4.16
CA ALA A 218 -5.38 -13.06 3.21
C ALA A 218 -4.50 -14.32 3.27
N GLU A 219 -4.64 -15.21 2.28
CA GLU A 219 -3.94 -16.50 2.26
C GLU A 219 -3.43 -16.85 0.86
N TYR A 220 -2.24 -17.45 0.75
CA TYR A 220 -1.67 -17.87 -0.54
C TYR A 220 -1.59 -16.71 -1.52
N LEU A 221 -0.88 -15.67 -1.13
CA LEU A 221 -0.69 -14.46 -1.95
C LEU A 221 0.76 -14.41 -2.42
N GLN A 222 0.96 -14.02 -3.68
CA GLN A 222 2.29 -13.77 -4.22
C GLN A 222 2.38 -12.37 -4.82
N VAL A 223 3.49 -11.69 -4.54
CA VAL A 223 3.97 -10.54 -5.31
C VAL A 223 5.25 -10.94 -6.06
N PHE A 224 5.21 -10.74 -7.36
CA PHE A 224 6.26 -11.13 -8.29
C PHE A 224 6.81 -9.90 -9.03
N MET A 225 8.10 -9.64 -8.87
CA MET A 225 8.83 -8.55 -9.53
C MET A 225 8.17 -7.18 -9.31
N GLY A 226 7.86 -6.84 -8.05
CA GLY A 226 7.30 -5.55 -7.65
C GLY A 226 8.33 -4.42 -7.67
N GLY A 227 7.90 -3.22 -8.05
CA GLY A 227 8.74 -2.01 -8.16
C GLY A 227 9.07 -1.37 -6.81
N ASP A 228 8.38 -1.82 -5.76
CA ASP A 228 8.44 -1.34 -4.39
C ASP A 228 8.17 -2.54 -3.46
N ASP A 229 7.66 -2.32 -2.26
CA ASP A 229 7.35 -3.34 -1.28
C ASP A 229 6.48 -4.47 -1.81
N GLY A 230 6.78 -5.69 -1.36
CA GLY A 230 5.95 -6.86 -1.64
C GLY A 230 4.58 -6.74 -0.96
N PHE A 231 4.61 -6.67 0.37
CA PHE A 231 3.42 -6.54 1.20
C PHE A 231 3.69 -5.47 2.25
N GLU A 232 2.77 -4.54 2.40
CA GLU A 232 2.87 -3.50 3.42
C GLU A 232 1.60 -3.41 4.27
N TRP A 233 1.77 -3.39 5.58
CA TRP A 233 0.67 -3.15 6.53
C TRP A 233 0.76 -1.75 7.13
N PHE A 234 -0.30 -0.98 6.92
CA PHE A 234 -0.51 0.28 7.60
C PHE A 234 -1.53 0.10 8.72
N GLY A 235 -1.07 -0.38 9.87
CA GLY A 235 -1.91 -0.66 11.02
C GLY A 235 -2.89 -1.84 10.84
N GLY A 236 -3.85 -1.97 11.75
CA GLY A 236 -4.86 -3.02 11.73
C GLY A 236 -4.48 -4.26 12.53
N THR A 237 -5.30 -5.30 12.40
CA THR A 237 -5.22 -6.53 13.19
C THR A 237 -5.33 -7.79 12.34
N MET A 238 -5.41 -7.65 11.01
CA MET A 238 -5.58 -8.77 10.10
C MET A 238 -4.46 -9.81 10.23
N ASN A 239 -4.82 -11.07 10.03
CA ASN A 239 -3.86 -12.16 9.89
C ASN A 239 -3.57 -12.42 8.42
N ALA A 240 -2.35 -12.82 8.07
CA ALA A 240 -1.96 -13.13 6.70
C ALA A 240 -1.01 -14.32 6.63
N ASN A 241 -1.38 -15.38 5.92
CA ASN A 241 -0.67 -16.66 5.92
C ASN A 241 -0.25 -17.06 4.50
N TYR A 242 0.86 -17.80 4.36
CA TYR A 242 1.33 -18.29 3.06
C TYR A 242 1.57 -17.14 2.06
N LEU A 243 2.49 -16.23 2.40
CA LEU A 243 2.82 -15.06 1.58
C LEU A 243 4.18 -15.19 0.90
N ILE A 244 4.24 -14.90 -0.40
CA ILE A 244 5.47 -14.96 -1.20
C ILE A 244 5.78 -13.59 -1.76
N SER A 245 6.92 -13.01 -1.40
CA SER A 245 7.50 -11.88 -2.11
C SER A 245 8.72 -12.35 -2.90
N THR A 246 8.73 -12.09 -4.21
CA THR A 246 9.80 -12.53 -5.09
C THR A 246 10.21 -11.39 -6.00
N GLY A 247 11.43 -10.88 -5.86
CA GLY A 247 11.96 -9.81 -6.69
C GLY A 247 11.30 -8.44 -6.50
N SER A 248 10.76 -8.11 -5.32
CA SER A 248 10.48 -6.72 -4.96
C SER A 248 11.78 -5.88 -4.96
N LYS A 249 11.70 -4.61 -5.36
CA LYS A 249 12.86 -3.69 -5.35
C LYS A 249 13.16 -3.13 -3.98
N ASP A 250 12.14 -2.97 -3.16
CA ASP A 250 12.27 -2.47 -1.80
C ASP A 250 12.07 -3.63 -0.80
N ASP A 251 11.30 -3.45 0.26
CA ASP A 251 11.15 -4.41 1.33
C ASP A 251 10.24 -5.58 0.93
N SER A 252 10.61 -6.79 1.33
CA SER A 252 9.78 -7.95 0.96
C SER A 252 8.46 -7.96 1.76
N PHE A 253 8.54 -7.52 3.01
CA PHE A 253 7.42 -7.29 3.93
C PHE A 253 7.72 -6.05 4.78
N ASP A 254 6.82 -5.08 4.80
CA ASP A 254 6.90 -3.87 5.62
C ASP A 254 5.67 -3.77 6.54
N TRP A 255 5.85 -3.27 7.76
CA TRP A 255 4.71 -2.72 8.49
C TRP A 255 5.02 -1.45 9.26
N THR A 256 3.98 -0.66 9.41
CA THR A 256 3.96 0.52 10.26
C THR A 256 2.56 0.76 10.87
N TYR A 257 2.42 1.84 11.61
CA TYR A 257 1.17 2.41 12.12
C TYR A 257 0.27 1.49 12.95
N GLY A 258 0.88 0.57 13.70
CA GLY A 258 0.18 -0.17 14.74
C GLY A 258 -0.33 -1.54 14.33
N TRP A 259 0.26 -2.18 13.30
CA TRP A 259 -0.20 -3.49 12.85
C TRP A 259 0.07 -4.56 13.91
N SER A 260 -0.99 -5.21 14.40
CA SER A 260 -0.94 -6.15 15.53
C SER A 260 -1.54 -7.52 15.19
N GLY A 261 -1.46 -7.89 13.91
CA GLY A 261 -1.92 -9.18 13.40
C GLY A 261 -0.95 -10.33 13.63
N SER A 262 -1.17 -11.43 12.93
CA SER A 262 -0.27 -12.57 12.89
C SER A 262 -0.04 -13.09 11.48
N GLY A 263 1.07 -13.80 11.30
CA GLY A 263 1.37 -14.46 10.04
C GLY A 263 2.13 -15.76 10.23
N THR A 264 1.86 -16.73 9.37
CA THR A 264 2.66 -17.96 9.29
C THR A 264 2.98 -18.35 7.87
N ASN A 265 4.15 -18.97 7.68
CA ASN A 265 4.66 -19.43 6.39
C ASN A 265 4.85 -18.27 5.41
N TRP A 266 5.82 -17.40 5.69
CA TRP A 266 6.21 -16.31 4.78
C TRP A 266 7.51 -16.65 4.09
N TYR A 267 7.62 -16.29 2.82
CA TYR A 267 8.80 -16.53 2.01
C TYR A 267 9.16 -15.29 1.19
N ALA A 268 10.42 -14.86 1.29
CA ALA A 268 11.01 -13.84 0.44
C ALA A 268 12.23 -14.37 -0.32
N ASN A 269 12.34 -14.00 -1.60
CA ASN A 269 13.54 -14.20 -2.40
C ASN A 269 13.78 -12.98 -3.29
N GLN A 270 14.77 -12.16 -2.92
CA GLN A 270 15.13 -10.96 -3.65
C GLN A 270 15.77 -11.32 -5.00
N ALA A 271 15.47 -10.50 -6.01
CA ALA A 271 16.08 -10.62 -7.32
C ALA A 271 17.55 -10.20 -7.26
N THR A 272 18.39 -10.69 -8.17
CA THR A 272 19.82 -10.37 -8.10
C THR A 272 20.15 -8.90 -8.38
N ASP A 273 19.25 -8.18 -9.06
CA ASP A 273 19.44 -6.79 -9.49
C ASP A 273 19.12 -5.77 -8.41
N GLU A 274 18.03 -5.95 -7.65
CA GLU A 274 17.51 -4.96 -6.70
C GLU A 274 16.69 -5.60 -5.57
N GLY A 275 16.60 -4.91 -4.42
CA GLY A 275 15.97 -5.34 -3.17
C GLY A 275 16.55 -4.55 -1.98
N ASP A 276 15.72 -4.12 -1.02
CA ASP A 276 16.19 -3.60 0.27
C ASP A 276 16.13 -4.72 1.31
N ARG A 277 15.16 -4.72 2.23
CA ARG A 277 15.15 -5.62 3.39
C ARG A 277 14.27 -6.84 3.16
N GLY A 278 14.54 -7.88 3.92
CA GLY A 278 13.62 -9.01 4.00
C GLY A 278 12.35 -8.62 4.78
N ILE A 279 12.53 -7.90 5.88
CA ILE A 279 11.47 -7.33 6.70
C ILE A 279 11.89 -5.93 7.16
N GLU A 280 11.02 -4.94 6.98
CA GLU A 280 11.01 -3.71 7.77
C GLU A 280 9.85 -3.74 8.76
N GLY A 281 10.14 -3.42 10.02
CA GLY A 281 9.14 -3.40 11.06
C GLY A 281 9.22 -2.15 11.90
N ASP A 282 8.29 -1.23 11.65
CA ASP A 282 8.15 0.04 12.33
C ASP A 282 6.87 0.10 13.16
N ASN A 283 6.78 1.07 14.07
CA ASN A 283 5.52 1.43 14.74
C ASN A 283 5.06 2.82 14.30
N ASP A 284 5.77 3.88 14.70
CA ASP A 284 5.45 5.23 14.23
C ASP A 284 6.70 6.12 14.34
N SER A 285 7.24 6.54 13.20
CA SER A 285 8.44 7.38 13.10
C SER A 285 8.36 8.71 13.84
N LYS A 286 7.15 9.24 14.08
CA LYS A 286 6.95 10.51 14.79
C LYS A 286 6.81 10.33 16.29
N ASN A 287 6.31 9.17 16.72
CA ASN A 287 6.18 8.82 18.12
C ASN A 287 6.27 7.30 18.29
N ASN A 288 7.48 6.83 18.58
CA ASN A 288 7.76 5.40 18.72
C ASN A 288 6.91 4.70 19.80
N SER A 289 6.30 5.45 20.72
CA SER A 289 5.41 4.93 21.77
C SER A 289 3.91 4.98 21.44
N ASN A 290 3.56 5.35 20.21
CA ASN A 290 2.16 5.51 19.79
C ASN A 290 1.40 4.18 19.86
N SER A 291 0.15 4.23 20.30
CA SER A 291 -0.73 3.06 20.44
C SER A 291 -1.81 3.03 19.34
N PRO A 292 -2.31 1.85 18.95
CA PRO A 292 -1.77 0.52 19.26
C PRO A 292 -0.35 0.34 18.71
N TYR A 293 0.49 -0.45 19.39
CA TYR A 293 1.83 -0.73 18.87
C TYR A 293 1.77 -1.69 17.69
N SER A 294 2.63 -1.51 16.69
CA SER A 294 2.97 -2.58 15.75
C SER A 294 3.57 -3.71 16.57
N SER A 295 2.94 -4.88 16.54
CA SER A 295 3.26 -6.00 17.41
C SER A 295 2.86 -7.33 16.78
N PRO A 296 3.35 -7.66 15.57
CA PRO A 296 2.94 -8.88 14.90
C PRO A 296 3.47 -10.14 15.58
N ASN A 297 2.73 -11.23 15.41
CA ASN A 297 3.20 -12.58 15.76
C ASN A 297 3.50 -13.35 14.47
N LEU A 298 4.78 -13.54 14.14
CA LEU A 298 5.22 -14.21 12.92
C LEU A 298 5.85 -15.57 13.22
N SER A 299 5.51 -16.57 12.41
CA SER A 299 6.10 -17.91 12.52
C SER A 299 6.44 -18.52 11.16
N ASN A 300 7.49 -19.34 11.12
CA ASN A 300 7.91 -20.05 9.90
C ASN A 300 8.19 -19.07 8.75
N VAL A 301 9.21 -18.24 8.91
CA VAL A 301 9.58 -17.20 7.93
C VAL A 301 10.92 -17.56 7.30
N THR A 302 11.00 -17.50 5.97
CA THR A 302 12.25 -17.66 5.22
C THR A 302 12.51 -16.40 4.41
N LEU A 303 13.64 -15.75 4.64
CA LEU A 303 14.08 -14.54 3.93
C LEU A 303 15.38 -14.86 3.20
N LYS A 304 15.42 -14.60 1.89
CA LYS A 304 16.61 -14.75 1.07
C LYS A 304 16.94 -13.45 0.33
N GLY A 305 18.11 -12.90 0.64
CA GLY A 305 18.65 -11.69 0.04
C GLY A 305 19.59 -11.97 -1.13
N ARG A 306 20.45 -10.99 -1.42
CA ARG A 306 21.32 -10.92 -2.61
C ARG A 306 22.80 -11.18 -2.34
N GLY A 307 23.11 -11.69 -1.15
CA GLY A 307 24.45 -11.92 -0.61
C GLY A 307 24.98 -10.73 0.19
N ALA A 308 25.97 -11.00 1.04
CA ALA A 308 26.57 -10.03 1.97
C ALA A 308 27.08 -8.72 1.35
N SER A 309 27.42 -8.72 0.05
CA SER A 309 27.94 -7.54 -0.65
C SER A 309 26.87 -6.67 -1.29
N ALA A 310 25.70 -7.24 -1.61
CA ALA A 310 24.64 -6.56 -2.37
C ALA A 310 23.34 -6.38 -1.58
N GLY A 311 23.05 -7.26 -0.63
CA GLY A 311 21.88 -7.14 0.24
C GLY A 311 22.04 -6.05 1.30
N THR A 312 20.95 -5.79 2.03
CA THR A 312 20.92 -4.89 3.18
C THR A 312 20.58 -5.70 4.43
N ASP A 313 19.48 -5.42 5.13
CA ASP A 313 19.08 -6.08 6.37
C ASP A 313 18.11 -7.23 6.09
N GLY A 314 18.33 -8.39 6.71
CA GLY A 314 17.35 -9.48 6.69
C GLY A 314 16.07 -9.07 7.42
N MET A 315 16.20 -8.51 8.61
CA MET A 315 15.11 -7.86 9.34
C MET A 315 15.62 -6.56 9.97
N LYS A 316 14.89 -5.46 9.76
CA LYS A 316 15.14 -4.19 10.43
C LYS A 316 13.95 -3.84 11.30
N LEU A 317 14.15 -3.79 12.61
CA LEU A 317 13.09 -3.60 13.60
C LEU A 317 13.32 -2.27 14.32
N ARG A 318 12.45 -1.29 14.09
CA ARG A 318 12.71 0.10 14.50
C ARG A 318 11.46 0.77 15.04
N GLU A 319 11.62 2.06 15.35
CA GLU A 319 10.53 2.99 15.59
C GLU A 319 9.52 2.58 16.68
N GLY A 320 9.96 1.78 17.64
CA GLY A 320 9.14 1.30 18.75
C GLY A 320 8.30 0.08 18.44
N THR A 321 8.58 -0.64 17.35
CA THR A 321 7.94 -1.91 17.05
C THR A 321 8.11 -2.92 18.19
N LYS A 322 7.12 -3.80 18.31
CA LYS A 322 7.10 -5.00 19.14
C LYS A 322 7.00 -6.22 18.22
N GLY A 323 6.90 -7.42 18.77
CA GLY A 323 6.55 -8.59 18.00
C GLY A 323 7.16 -9.87 18.52
N LEU A 324 6.55 -10.99 18.15
CA LEU A 324 7.03 -12.32 18.49
C LEU A 324 7.36 -13.06 17.20
N PHE A 325 8.62 -13.45 17.03
CA PHE A 325 9.10 -14.15 15.86
C PHE A 325 9.59 -15.53 16.26
N THR A 326 9.02 -16.57 15.64
CA THR A 326 9.38 -17.97 15.93
C THR A 326 9.74 -18.71 14.66
N ASN A 327 10.83 -19.47 14.66
CA ASN A 327 11.27 -20.25 13.50
C ASN A 327 11.50 -19.38 12.25
N VAL A 328 12.57 -18.59 12.28
CA VAL A 328 12.96 -17.69 11.18
C VAL A 328 14.29 -18.13 10.58
N LYS A 329 14.37 -18.12 9.25
CA LYS A 329 15.59 -18.41 8.51
C LYS A 329 15.94 -17.23 7.60
N ILE A 330 17.11 -16.63 7.82
CA ILE A 330 17.61 -15.48 7.07
C ILE A 330 18.87 -15.90 6.32
N MET A 331 18.88 -15.69 5.01
CA MET A 331 19.96 -16.10 4.12
C MET A 331 20.40 -14.94 3.26
N ASP A 332 21.71 -14.79 3.07
CA ASP A 332 22.30 -13.96 2.02
C ASP A 332 21.89 -12.47 2.11
N PHE A 333 21.81 -11.89 3.32
CA PHE A 333 21.72 -10.44 3.52
C PHE A 333 23.08 -9.86 3.91
N LYS A 334 23.25 -8.54 3.93
CA LYS A 334 24.49 -7.94 4.46
C LYS A 334 24.53 -8.03 5.97
N ASP A 335 23.45 -7.63 6.63
CA ASP A 335 23.25 -7.74 8.06
C ASP A 335 22.00 -8.60 8.30
N GLY A 336 22.04 -9.51 9.28
CA GLY A 336 20.95 -10.46 9.52
C GLY A 336 19.73 -9.81 10.17
N ILE A 337 19.86 -9.38 11.43
CA ILE A 337 18.82 -8.65 12.16
C ILE A 337 19.36 -7.37 12.77
N GLU A 338 18.67 -6.26 12.57
CA GLU A 338 19.00 -4.97 13.17
C GLU A 338 17.85 -4.47 14.04
N VAL A 339 18.16 -4.12 15.30
CA VAL A 339 17.21 -3.49 16.23
C VAL A 339 17.63 -2.05 16.49
N GLU A 340 16.74 -1.10 16.19
CA GLU A 340 17.04 0.33 16.30
C GLU A 340 16.05 1.09 17.18
N HIS A 341 16.49 2.25 17.68
CA HIS A 341 15.74 3.21 18.51
C HIS A 341 15.50 2.76 19.96
N SER A 342 15.48 3.75 20.85
CA SER A 342 15.40 3.52 22.31
C SER A 342 14.13 2.76 22.69
N GLN A 343 12.97 3.13 22.15
CA GLN A 343 11.70 2.47 22.48
C GLN A 343 11.65 1.01 22.03
N THR A 344 12.21 0.67 20.86
CA THR A 344 12.29 -0.72 20.37
C THR A 344 13.20 -1.55 21.25
N CYS A 345 14.35 -0.98 21.68
CA CYS A 345 15.24 -1.64 22.63
C CYS A 345 14.56 -1.85 23.98
N SER A 346 13.82 -0.88 24.50
CA SER A 346 13.03 -1.04 25.73
C SER A 346 11.95 -2.12 25.58
N ASN A 347 11.30 -2.21 24.42
CA ASN A 347 10.32 -3.27 24.13
C ASN A 347 10.98 -4.66 24.14
N ALA A 348 12.20 -4.78 23.61
CA ALA A 348 12.99 -6.01 23.66
C ALA A 348 13.42 -6.36 25.09
N ALA A 349 13.92 -5.37 25.85
CA ALA A 349 14.29 -5.52 27.25
C ALA A 349 13.10 -5.99 28.12
N GLY A 350 11.90 -5.48 27.82
CA GLY A 350 10.65 -5.90 28.46
C GLY A 350 10.05 -7.21 27.94
N GLY A 351 10.66 -7.85 26.93
CA GLY A 351 10.20 -9.12 26.36
C GLY A 351 8.98 -9.03 25.42
N SER A 352 8.55 -7.82 25.09
CA SER A 352 7.45 -7.57 24.13
C SER A 352 7.91 -7.56 22.66
N LEU A 353 9.22 -7.44 22.44
CA LEU A 353 9.88 -7.83 21.20
C LEU A 353 10.76 -9.05 21.49
N LYS A 354 10.52 -10.17 20.81
CA LYS A 354 11.20 -11.44 21.09
C LYS A 354 11.40 -12.28 19.84
N LEU A 355 12.58 -12.89 19.75
CA LEU A 355 12.96 -13.88 18.76
C LEU A 355 13.10 -15.27 19.40
N THR A 356 12.71 -16.33 18.70
CA THR A 356 12.89 -17.72 19.13
C THR A 356 13.18 -18.58 17.90
N ASP A 357 14.27 -19.35 17.96
CA ASP A 357 14.72 -20.23 16.88
C ASP A 357 14.94 -19.49 15.55
N VAL A 358 16.02 -18.71 15.50
CA VAL A 358 16.46 -17.99 14.31
C VAL A 358 17.78 -18.55 13.80
N THR A 359 17.85 -18.80 12.49
CA THR A 359 19.07 -19.15 11.78
C THR A 359 19.43 -18.03 10.82
N ILE A 360 20.70 -17.63 10.82
CA ILE A 360 21.25 -16.63 9.91
C ILE A 360 22.46 -17.25 9.20
N SER A 361 22.53 -17.10 7.88
CA SER A 361 23.65 -17.62 7.08
C SER A 361 23.94 -16.70 5.90
N GLY A 362 25.21 -16.59 5.50
CA GLY A 362 25.61 -15.75 4.36
C GLY A 362 25.58 -14.25 4.64
N ALA A 363 25.47 -13.84 5.91
CA ALA A 363 25.53 -12.44 6.35
C ALA A 363 26.94 -12.00 6.79
N SER A 364 27.24 -10.71 6.65
CA SER A 364 28.48 -10.10 7.19
C SER A 364 28.41 -9.96 8.71
N LYS A 365 27.21 -9.71 9.24
CA LYS A 365 26.92 -9.73 10.68
C LYS A 365 25.58 -10.42 10.90
N ASP A 366 25.52 -11.28 11.91
CA ASP A 366 24.27 -11.94 12.25
C ASP A 366 23.25 -10.95 12.81
N TRP A 367 23.69 -10.03 13.68
CA TRP A 367 22.81 -9.00 14.20
C TRP A 367 23.54 -7.74 14.69
N ALA A 368 22.79 -6.65 14.83
CA ALA A 368 23.22 -5.39 15.40
C ALA A 368 22.13 -4.73 16.25
N VAL A 369 22.57 -3.92 17.23
CA VAL A 369 21.70 -3.01 17.99
C VAL A 369 22.21 -1.59 17.77
N LYS A 370 21.38 -0.70 17.22
CA LYS A 370 21.73 0.71 16.95
C LYS A 370 20.77 1.65 17.69
N SER A 371 21.18 2.12 18.87
CA SER A 371 20.35 2.98 19.72
C SER A 371 21.21 3.87 20.63
N PRO A 372 20.87 5.17 20.84
CA PRO A 372 21.49 5.98 21.88
C PRO A 372 20.70 6.04 23.21
N ALA A 373 21.48 6.36 24.27
CA ALA A 373 21.21 6.84 25.64
C ALA A 373 21.06 5.85 26.83
N ASN A 374 20.51 4.64 26.71
CA ASN A 374 20.47 3.68 27.85
C ASN A 374 21.22 2.39 27.54
N ALA A 375 22.43 2.25 28.09
CA ALA A 375 23.28 1.07 27.91
C ALA A 375 22.57 -0.23 28.33
N THR A 376 21.70 -0.19 29.35
CA THR A 376 21.00 -1.38 29.88
C THR A 376 20.03 -1.99 28.88
N ASP A 377 19.15 -1.19 28.25
CA ASP A 377 18.16 -1.70 27.31
C ASP A 377 18.82 -2.22 26.04
N SER A 378 19.87 -1.55 25.56
CA SER A 378 20.68 -2.03 24.43
C SER A 378 21.39 -3.36 24.75
N VAL A 379 21.91 -3.52 25.97
CA VAL A 379 22.48 -4.81 26.44
C VAL A 379 21.41 -5.89 26.52
N ALA A 380 20.21 -5.57 27.01
CA ALA A 380 19.11 -6.52 27.07
C ALA A 380 18.61 -6.92 25.67
N ALA A 381 18.49 -5.98 24.74
CA ALA A 381 18.17 -6.26 23.34
C ALA A 381 19.22 -7.16 22.67
N ALA A 382 20.51 -6.89 22.92
CA ALA A 382 21.59 -7.77 22.48
C ALA A 382 21.50 -9.17 23.12
N GLY A 383 21.10 -9.27 24.38
CA GLY A 383 20.83 -10.55 25.05
C GLY A 383 19.67 -11.34 24.42
N MET A 384 18.59 -10.64 24.04
CA MET A 384 17.45 -11.21 23.32
C MET A 384 17.88 -11.74 21.93
N LEU A 385 18.69 -10.97 21.19
CA LEU A 385 19.25 -11.40 19.91
C LEU A 385 20.17 -12.63 20.06
N ASN A 386 21.10 -12.62 21.01
CA ASN A 386 21.98 -13.77 21.31
C ASN A 386 21.20 -15.04 21.65
N THR A 387 20.07 -14.91 22.35
CA THR A 387 19.24 -16.06 22.75
C THR A 387 18.38 -16.58 21.60
N GLY A 388 17.79 -15.67 20.82
CA GLY A 388 16.90 -16.01 19.72
C GLY A 388 17.62 -16.51 18.47
N VAL A 389 18.79 -15.93 18.15
CA VAL A 389 19.66 -16.33 17.03
C VAL A 389 20.55 -17.49 17.47
N ASN A 390 19.93 -18.66 17.59
CA ASN A 390 20.54 -19.87 18.13
C ASN A 390 20.87 -20.93 17.05
N GLY A 391 20.54 -20.66 15.77
CA GLY A 391 20.79 -21.59 14.65
C GLY A 391 19.76 -22.71 14.50
N ASN A 392 18.63 -22.67 15.23
CA ASN A 392 17.59 -23.70 15.17
C ASN A 392 16.46 -23.36 14.18
N GLY A 393 16.41 -22.13 13.67
CA GLY A 393 15.38 -21.72 12.71
C GLY A 393 15.49 -22.48 11.39
N THR A 394 14.43 -23.20 11.01
CA THR A 394 14.31 -23.87 9.71
C THR A 394 13.58 -23.00 8.68
N GLY A 395 12.84 -21.99 9.15
CA GLY A 395 12.03 -21.10 8.33
C GLY A 395 10.71 -21.73 7.86
N SER A 396 10.11 -21.10 6.85
CA SER A 396 8.94 -21.62 6.13
C SER A 396 9.27 -22.92 5.42
N ALA A 397 8.34 -23.88 5.41
CA ALA A 397 8.53 -25.14 4.71
C ALA A 397 8.31 -24.99 3.19
N ASP A 398 9.10 -25.69 2.38
CA ASP A 398 9.11 -25.52 0.92
C ASP A 398 7.91 -26.17 0.19
N PHE A 399 7.02 -26.87 0.90
CA PHE A 399 5.94 -27.66 0.29
C PHE A 399 4.92 -26.82 -0.51
N TRP A 400 4.82 -25.53 -0.22
CA TRP A 400 3.82 -24.62 -0.80
C TRP A 400 4.42 -23.58 -1.76
N THR A 401 5.73 -23.30 -1.68
CA THR A 401 6.43 -22.31 -2.51
C THR A 401 6.79 -22.84 -3.91
N GLY A 402 6.81 -24.16 -4.10
CA GLY A 402 7.07 -24.80 -5.41
C GLY A 402 5.82 -25.23 -6.19
N LYS A 403 4.63 -24.73 -5.82
CA LYS A 403 3.36 -25.13 -6.43
C LYS A 403 3.09 -24.38 -7.74
N SER A 404 2.20 -24.93 -8.58
CA SER A 404 1.90 -24.42 -9.93
C SER A 404 1.35 -22.99 -9.98
N TRP A 405 0.76 -22.50 -8.90
CA TRP A 405 0.27 -21.12 -8.82
C TRP A 405 1.39 -20.11 -8.55
N VAL A 406 2.53 -20.54 -8.05
CA VAL A 406 3.68 -19.68 -7.75
C VAL A 406 4.48 -19.46 -9.03
N LYS A 407 4.78 -18.20 -9.32
CA LYS A 407 5.71 -17.83 -10.39
C LYS A 407 7.13 -17.78 -9.82
N SER A 408 8.04 -18.56 -10.38
CA SER A 408 9.44 -18.55 -9.97
C SER A 408 10.14 -17.29 -10.46
N LEU A 409 11.07 -16.79 -9.64
CA LEU A 409 11.99 -15.70 -9.98
C LEU A 409 12.82 -16.00 -11.24
#